data_AF-A0A0S8HJY5-F1
#
_entry.id   AF-A0A0S8HJY5-F1
#
_cell.length_a   1.000
_cell.length_b   1.000
_cell.length_c   1.000
_cell.angle_alpha   90.00
_cell.angle_beta   90.00
_cell.angle_gamma   90.00
#
_symmetry.space_group_name_H-M   'P 1'
#
loop_
_entity.id
_entity.type
_entity.pdbx_description
1 polymer ?
#
loop_
_entity_poly.entity_id
_entity_poly.type
_entity_poly.pdbx_seq_one_letter_code
_entity_poly.pdbx_strand_id
1 'polypeptide(L)'
;PHLMGLSLPLRWLVAAGAVLPVGLFLGMPFPTGLRILGRMDEAALPWAWGINACATVLGSMLCVLLSIHAGFTVSLMTAVCIYLVAGVGMAWAVWRNRRRHAAVA
;
A
#
# COMPACT_ATOMS: atom_id res chain seq x y z
N PRO A 1 12.64 1.34 -26.06
CA PRO A 1 12.57 1.69 -27.50
C PRO A 1 11.29 1.18 -28.21
N HIS A 2 10.86 -0.06 -27.95
CA HIS A 2 9.80 -0.75 -28.72
C HIS A 2 8.39 -0.16 -28.53
N LEU A 3 8.12 0.45 -27.36
CA LEU A 3 6.85 1.11 -27.06
C LEU A 3 6.74 2.53 -27.65
N MET A 4 7.86 3.10 -28.12
CA MET A 4 7.87 4.45 -28.68
C MET A 4 7.31 4.52 -30.12
N GLY A 5 7.09 3.40 -30.79
CA GLY A 5 6.39 3.37 -32.08
C GLY A 5 4.87 3.27 -31.99
N LEU A 6 4.31 3.00 -30.80
CA LEU A 6 2.88 2.77 -30.61
C LEU A 6 2.08 4.08 -30.57
N SER A 7 0.83 4.02 -31.02
CA SER A 7 -0.12 5.13 -30.89
C SER A 7 -0.35 5.48 -29.41
N LEU A 8 -0.63 6.77 -29.16
CA LEU A 8 -0.83 7.33 -27.82
C LEU A 8 -1.82 6.52 -26.95
N PRO A 9 -3.00 6.11 -27.47
CA PRO A 9 -3.95 5.29 -26.70
C PRO A 9 -3.38 3.93 -26.29
N LEU A 10 -2.61 3.29 -27.16
CA LEU A 10 -2.05 1.97 -26.89
C LEU A 10 -0.94 2.03 -25.83
N ARG A 11 -0.16 3.12 -25.80
CA ARG A 11 0.81 3.36 -24.72
C ARG A 11 0.14 3.53 -23.36
N TRP A 12 -0.99 4.25 -23.30
CA TRP A 12 -1.76 4.38 -22.07
C TRP A 12 -2.29 3.04 -21.59
N LEU A 13 -2.82 2.21 -22.50
CA LEU A 13 -3.30 0.87 -22.15
C LEU A 13 -2.19 -0.04 -21.63
N VAL A 14 -1.00 -0.01 -22.25
CA VAL A 14 0.16 -0.78 -21.77
C VAL A 14 0.62 -0.29 -20.40
N ALA A 15 0.72 1.03 -20.20
CA ALA A 15 1.10 1.60 -18.90
C ALA A 15 0.07 1.27 -17.82
N ALA A 16 -1.22 1.43 -18.11
CA ALA A 16 -2.31 1.07 -17.21
C ALA A 16 -2.28 -0.43 -16.90
N GLY A 17 -2.15 -1.30 -17.90
CA GLY A 17 -2.08 -2.75 -17.72
C GLY A 17 -0.88 -3.19 -16.86
N ALA A 18 0.26 -2.50 -16.97
CA ALA A 18 1.44 -2.77 -16.14
C ALA A 18 1.25 -2.31 -14.69
N VAL A 19 0.66 -1.13 -14.48
CA VAL A 19 0.49 -0.52 -13.14
C VAL A 19 -0.71 -1.10 -12.40
N LEU A 20 -1.78 -1.44 -13.09
CA LEU A 20 -3.06 -1.87 -12.52
C LEU A 20 -2.94 -3.05 -11.53
N PRO A 21 -2.29 -4.18 -11.84
CA PRO A 21 -2.21 -5.28 -10.88
C PRO A 21 -1.46 -4.86 -9.62
N VAL A 22 -0.32 -4.19 -9.77
CA VAL A 22 0.49 -3.71 -8.65
C VAL A 22 -0.29 -2.66 -7.83
N GLY A 23 -0.91 -1.70 -8.48
CA GLY A 23 -1.72 -0.64 -7.84
C GLY A 23 -2.91 -1.20 -7.08
N LEU A 24 -3.56 -2.25 -7.59
CA LEU A 24 -4.62 -2.95 -6.87
C LEU A 24 -4.08 -3.61 -5.59
N PHE A 25 -3.03 -4.42 -5.68
CA PHE A 25 -2.49 -5.12 -4.51
C PHE A 25 -1.92 -4.16 -3.46
N LEU A 26 -1.21 -3.11 -3.90
CA LEU A 26 -0.69 -2.08 -3.00
C LEU A 26 -1.82 -1.18 -2.44
N GLY A 27 -2.93 -1.03 -3.16
CA GLY A 27 -4.08 -0.21 -2.71
C GLY A 27 -4.99 -0.90 -1.68
N MET A 28 -5.03 -2.23 -1.62
CA MET A 28 -5.96 -3.00 -0.76
C MET A 28 -5.73 -2.90 0.77
N PRO A 29 -4.49 -2.83 1.31
CA PRO A 29 -4.25 -2.87 2.75
C PRO A 29 -4.92 -1.74 3.53
N PHE A 30 -4.84 -0.50 3.03
CA PHE A 30 -5.38 0.67 3.70
C PHE A 30 -6.92 0.65 3.87
N PRO A 31 -7.74 0.50 2.80
CA PRO A 31 -9.20 0.43 2.94
C PRO A 31 -9.65 -0.82 3.73
N THR A 32 -8.92 -1.93 3.64
CA THR A 32 -9.21 -3.12 4.45
C THR A 32 -8.94 -2.87 5.93
N GLY A 33 -7.81 -2.23 6.26
CA GLY A 33 -7.45 -1.82 7.62
C GLY A 33 -8.47 -0.85 8.22
N LEU A 34 -8.92 0.15 7.45
CA LEU A 34 -9.97 1.08 7.86
C LEU A 34 -11.29 0.37 8.19
N ARG A 35 -11.72 -0.61 7.37
CA ARG A 35 -12.92 -1.39 7.64
C ARG A 35 -12.81 -2.23 8.92
N ILE A 36 -11.64 -2.78 9.19
CA ILE A 36 -11.38 -3.53 10.44
C ILE A 36 -11.40 -2.57 11.62
N LEU A 37 -10.70 -1.42 11.50
CA LEU A 37 -10.63 -0.41 12.56
C LEU A 37 -12.01 0.14 12.90
N GLY A 38 -12.83 0.49 11.91
CA GLY A 38 -14.18 1.00 12.15
C GLY A 38 -15.12 0.00 12.85
N ARG A 39 -14.83 -1.31 12.76
CA ARG A 39 -15.56 -2.33 13.53
C ARG A 39 -15.05 -2.49 14.96
N MET A 40 -13.81 -2.07 15.23
CA MET A 40 -13.17 -2.18 16.55
C MET A 40 -13.32 -0.90 17.38
N ASP A 41 -13.11 0.25 16.74
CA ASP A 41 -13.17 1.57 17.33
C ASP A 41 -13.38 2.63 16.22
N GLU A 42 -14.60 3.13 16.12
CA GLU A 42 -14.97 4.16 15.13
C GLU A 42 -14.29 5.51 15.43
N ALA A 43 -14.03 5.82 16.70
CA ALA A 43 -13.38 7.07 17.10
C ALA A 43 -11.90 7.13 16.66
N ALA A 44 -11.30 5.99 16.32
CA ALA A 44 -9.95 5.92 15.77
C ALA A 44 -9.88 6.17 14.25
N LEU A 45 -11.01 6.21 13.53
CA LEU A 45 -11.00 6.43 12.07
C LEU A 45 -10.38 7.78 11.65
N PRO A 46 -10.70 8.93 12.29
CA PRO A 46 -10.08 10.21 11.94
C PRO A 46 -8.56 10.20 12.14
N TRP A 47 -8.08 9.50 13.18
CA TRP A 47 -6.65 9.32 13.44
C TRP A 47 -5.96 8.50 12.34
N ALA A 48 -6.59 7.43 11.85
CA ALA A 48 -6.04 6.65 10.75
C ALA A 48 -5.89 7.47 9.46
N TRP A 49 -6.86 8.35 9.16
CA TRP A 49 -6.75 9.31 8.06
C TRP A 49 -5.66 10.36 8.31
N GLY A 50 -5.54 10.88 9.53
CA GLY A 50 -4.47 11.80 9.90
C GLY A 50 -3.07 11.20 9.71
N ILE A 51 -2.87 9.96 10.15
CA ILE A 51 -1.61 9.22 9.95
C ILE A 51 -1.33 9.02 8.46
N ASN A 52 -2.35 8.71 7.66
CA ASN A 52 -2.20 8.57 6.21
C ASN A 52 -1.71 9.88 5.57
N ALA A 53 -2.30 11.02 5.93
CA ALA A 53 -1.86 12.33 5.44
C ALA A 53 -0.43 12.68 5.86
N CYS A 54 -0.03 12.41 7.10
CA CYS A 54 1.35 12.61 7.54
C CYS A 54 2.33 11.68 6.79
N ALA A 55 1.95 10.42 6.61
CA ALA A 55 2.77 9.41 5.95
C ALA A 55 3.01 9.73 4.46
N THR A 56 2.04 10.32 3.75
CA THR A 56 2.23 10.70 2.34
C THR A 56 3.21 11.85 2.19
N VAL A 57 3.17 12.85 3.08
CA VAL A 57 4.13 13.97 3.10
C VAL A 57 5.53 13.48 3.46
N LEU A 58 5.67 12.79 4.59
CA LEU A 58 6.96 12.30 5.06
C LEU A 58 7.54 11.23 4.13
N GLY A 59 6.70 10.32 3.64
CA GLY A 59 7.11 9.23 2.75
C GLY A 59 7.57 9.73 1.38
N SER A 60 6.90 10.72 0.79
CA SER A 60 7.34 11.31 -0.48
C SER A 60 8.69 12.03 -0.33
N MET A 61 8.86 12.81 0.75
CA MET A 61 10.13 13.45 1.07
C MET A 61 11.24 12.42 1.29
N LEU A 62 10.98 11.38 2.11
CA LEU A 62 11.95 10.32 2.39
C LEU A 62 12.32 9.53 1.13
N CYS A 63 11.36 9.24 0.26
CA CYS A 63 11.59 8.54 -1.01
C CYS A 63 12.54 9.34 -1.92
N VAL A 64 12.33 10.66 -2.03
CA VAL A 64 13.21 11.54 -2.80
C VAL A 64 14.62 11.57 -2.19
N LEU A 65 14.74 11.73 -0.88
CA LEU A 65 16.03 11.75 -0.18
C LEU A 65 16.79 10.42 -0.36
N LEU A 66 16.11 9.29 -0.17
CA LEU A 66 16.71 7.97 -0.40
C LEU A 66 17.12 7.79 -1.86
N SER A 67 16.32 8.28 -2.81
CA SER A 67 16.62 8.17 -4.24
C SER A 67 17.87 8.97 -4.62
N ILE A 68 18.04 10.15 -4.03
CA ILE A 68 19.21 11.02 -4.27
C ILE A 68 20.47 10.44 -3.63
N HIS A 69 20.39 9.99 -2.37
CA HIS A 69 21.58 9.61 -1.59
C HIS A 69 21.97 8.13 -1.74
N ALA A 70 21.01 7.24 -1.95
CA ALA A 70 21.21 5.79 -1.98
C ALA A 70 20.70 5.13 -3.27
N GLY A 71 20.09 5.91 -4.19
CA GLY A 71 19.58 5.44 -5.47
C GLY A 71 18.16 4.88 -5.43
N PHE A 72 17.61 4.66 -6.63
CA PHE A 72 16.24 4.15 -6.80
C PHE A 72 16.06 2.73 -6.27
N THR A 73 17.07 1.86 -6.40
CA THR A 73 16.98 0.47 -5.93
C THR A 73 16.73 0.40 -4.43
N VAL A 74 17.46 1.19 -3.63
CA VAL A 74 17.27 1.23 -2.17
C VAL A 74 15.88 1.76 -1.83
N SER A 75 15.45 2.83 -2.49
CA SER A 75 14.12 3.40 -2.30
C SER A 75 13.00 2.39 -2.58
N LEU A 76 13.13 1.63 -3.67
CA LEU A 76 12.18 0.56 -4.02
C LEU A 76 12.20 -0.58 -3.01
N MET A 77 13.38 -1.03 -2.56
CA MET A 77 13.49 -2.07 -1.54
C MET A 77 12.89 -1.63 -0.20
N THR A 78 13.09 -0.38 0.21
CA THR A 78 12.43 0.19 1.39
C THR A 78 10.91 0.16 1.25
N ALA A 79 10.37 0.57 0.09
CA ALA A 79 8.93 0.51 -0.16
C ALA A 79 8.40 -0.93 -0.10
N VAL A 80 9.11 -1.89 -0.70
CA VAL A 80 8.77 -3.32 -0.63
C VAL A 80 8.74 -3.81 0.83
N CYS A 81 9.75 -3.50 1.63
CA CYS A 81 9.81 -3.88 3.05
C CYS A 81 8.61 -3.32 3.84
N ILE A 82 8.27 -2.05 3.64
CA ILE A 82 7.11 -1.42 4.31
C ILE A 82 5.82 -2.16 3.93
N TYR A 83 5.64 -2.47 2.65
CA TYR A 83 4.45 -3.20 2.18
C TYR A 83 4.38 -4.64 2.66
N LEU A 84 5.52 -5.33 2.80
CA LEU A 84 5.58 -6.67 3.38
C LEU A 84 5.15 -6.65 4.85
N VAL A 85 5.62 -5.68 5.64
CA VAL A 85 5.21 -5.51 7.04
C VAL A 85 3.70 -5.25 7.12
N ALA A 86 3.15 -4.39 6.26
CA ALA A 86 1.71 -4.14 6.20
C ALA A 86 0.92 -5.42 5.85
N GLY A 87 1.39 -6.18 4.86
CA GLY A 87 0.77 -7.45 4.45
C GLY A 87 0.77 -8.50 5.56
N VAL A 88 1.90 -8.68 6.25
CA VAL A 88 2.03 -9.59 7.40
C VAL A 88 1.12 -9.14 8.55
N GLY A 89 1.10 -7.85 8.87
CA GLY A 89 0.24 -7.30 9.91
C GLY A 89 -1.25 -7.53 9.61
N MET A 90 -1.65 -7.36 8.35
CA MET A 90 -3.03 -7.63 7.93
C MET A 90 -3.37 -9.13 7.98
N ALA A 91 -2.50 -9.99 7.47
CA ALA A 91 -2.67 -11.43 7.54
C ALA A 91 -2.80 -11.92 9.00
N TRP A 92 -1.97 -11.38 9.89
CA TRP A 92 -2.02 -11.64 11.32
C TRP A 92 -3.33 -11.18 11.96
N ALA A 93 -3.78 -9.96 11.66
CA ALA A 93 -5.04 -9.43 12.18
C ALA A 93 -6.25 -10.28 11.76
N VAL A 94 -6.29 -10.69 10.49
CA VAL A 94 -7.35 -11.57 9.95
C VAL A 94 -7.33 -12.94 10.61
N TRP A 95 -6.14 -13.56 10.72
CA TRP A 95 -5.97 -14.86 11.37
C TRP A 95 -6.39 -14.83 12.84
N ARG A 96 -5.99 -13.78 13.57
CA ARG A 96 -6.38 -13.58 14.98
C ARG A 96 -7.89 -13.47 15.12
N ASN A 97 -8.55 -12.75 14.22
CA ASN A 97 -10.01 -12.58 14.27
C ASN A 97 -10.75 -13.90 14.01
N ARG A 98 -10.31 -14.68 13.00
CA ARG A 98 -10.89 -16.01 12.73
C ARG A 98 -10.77 -16.97 13.92
N ARG A 99 -9.63 -16.98 14.60
CA ARG A 99 -9.43 -17.82 15.79
C ARG A 99 -10.32 -17.42 16.97
N ARG A 100 -10.55 -16.12 17.18
CA ARG A 100 -11.46 -15.65 18.23
C ARG A 100 -12.89 -16.12 18.02
N HIS A 101 -13.39 -16.09 16.79
CA HIS A 101 -14.73 -16.61 16.48
C HIS A 101 -14.84 -18.13 16.67
N ALA A 102 -13.80 -18.90 16.31
CA ALA A 102 -13.80 -20.35 16.50
C ALA A 102 -13.70 -20.80 17.97
N ALA A 103 -13.24 -19.94 18.88
CA ALA A 103 -13.14 -20.24 20.31
C ALA A 103 -14.42 -19.89 21.11
N VAL A 104 -15.36 -19.16 20.50
CA VAL A 104 -16.60 -18.68 21.14
C VAL A 104 -17.84 -19.43 20.62
N ALA A 105 -17.71 -20.18 19.53
CA ALA A 105 -18.72 -21.09 18.98
C ALA A 105 -18.58 -22.50 19.55
#